data_AF-A0A527A1K3-F1
#
_entry.id   AF-A0A527A1K3-F1
#
_cell.length_a   1.000
_cell.length_b   1.000
_cell.length_c   1.000
_cell.angle_alpha   90.00
_cell.angle_beta   90.00
_cell.angle_gamma   90.00
#
_symmetry.space_group_name_H-M   'P 1'
#
loop_
_entity.id
_entity.type
_entity.pdbx_description
1 polymer ?
#
loop_
_entity_poly.entity_id
_entity_poly.type
_entity_poly.pdbx_seq_one_letter_code
_entity_poly.pdbx_strand_id
1 'polypeptide(L)' 'MTESLEVEGARGWSNLLIAAESGDAGAVRAELAAGANINEADGGGWSALHLAALNARTAAVEALIEHPA' A
#
# COMPACT_ATOMS: atom_id res chain seq x y z
N MET A 1 8.06 29.83 0.17
CA MET A 1 8.73 28.72 0.88
C MET A 1 7.61 27.97 1.57
N THR A 2 7.01 27.01 0.88
CA THR A 2 5.92 26.21 1.45
C THR A 2 6.55 25.20 2.38
N GLU A 3 6.39 25.45 3.67
CA GLU A 3 6.69 24.53 4.76
C GLU A 3 5.81 23.28 4.59
N SER A 4 6.37 22.23 3.99
CA SER A 4 5.79 20.88 4.04
C SER A 4 5.95 20.40 5.47
N LEU A 5 4.89 20.56 6.26
CA LEU A 5 4.74 19.96 7.57
C LEU A 5 4.60 18.45 7.37
N GLU A 6 5.73 17.74 7.31
CA GLU A 6 5.78 16.30 7.51
C GLU A 6 5.50 16.05 8.99
N VAL A 7 4.22 15.85 9.31
CA VAL A 7 3.79 15.40 10.64
C VAL A 7 4.09 13.91 10.78
N GLU A 8 5.34 13.60 11.13
CA GLU A 8 5.74 12.31 11.70
C GLU A 8 5.02 12.12 13.05
N GLY A 9 3.85 11.48 13.07
CA GLY A 9 3.04 11.54 14.29
C GLY A 9 1.82 10.64 14.42
N ALA A 10 1.69 9.59 13.63
CA ALA A 10 0.86 8.43 13.93
C ALA A 10 1.39 7.32 13.02
N ARG A 11 1.66 6.11 13.53
CA ARG A 11 2.14 4.96 12.75
C ARG A 11 1.48 4.97 11.36
N GLY A 12 2.25 5.35 10.35
CA GLY A 12 1.82 5.53 8.97
C GLY A 12 1.45 4.19 8.39
N TRP A 13 0.27 3.68 8.75
CA TRP A 13 -0.33 2.61 7.99
C TRP A 13 -0.75 3.20 6.67
N SER A 14 0.09 2.98 5.67
CA SER A 14 -0.27 3.23 4.29
C SER A 14 -1.60 2.57 3.98
N ASN A 15 -2.56 3.35 3.47
CA ASN A 15 -3.85 2.85 3.03
C ASN A 15 -3.67 1.68 2.02
N LEU A 16 -2.59 1.71 1.24
CA LEU A 16 -2.22 0.65 0.32
C LEU A 16 -1.90 -0.67 1.04
N LEU A 17 -1.19 -0.63 2.18
CA LEU A 17 -0.87 -1.81 2.99
C LEU A 17 -2.16 -2.43 3.56
N ILE A 18 -3.08 -1.60 4.08
CA ILE A 18 -4.37 -2.06 4.62
C ILE A 18 -5.23 -2.69 3.51
N ALA A 19 -5.32 -2.02 2.35
CA ALA A 19 -6.08 -2.52 1.21
C ALA A 19 -5.54 -3.88 0.73
N ALA A 20 -4.21 -4.02 0.68
CA ALA A 20 -3.54 -5.24 0.26
C ALA A 20 -3.72 -6.41 1.26
N GLU A 21 -3.63 -6.14 2.57
CA GLU A 21 -3.89 -7.12 3.63
C GLU A 21 -5.36 -7.61 3.62
N SER A 22 -6.30 -6.68 3.43
CA SER A 22 -7.73 -6.97 3.32
C SER A 22 -8.09 -7.75 2.04
N GLY A 23 -7.30 -7.57 0.98
CA GLY A 23 -7.57 -8.12 -0.35
C GLY A 23 -8.52 -7.28 -1.19
N ASP A 24 -8.70 -6.00 -0.82
CA ASP A 24 -9.54 -5.06 -1.55
C ASP A 24 -8.80 -4.53 -2.77
N ALA A 25 -8.92 -5.25 -3.89
CA ALA A 25 -8.31 -4.87 -5.15
C ALA A 25 -8.80 -3.50 -5.68
N GLY A 26 -10.02 -3.08 -5.32
CA GLY A 26 -10.56 -1.77 -5.70
C GLY A 26 -9.83 -0.65 -4.97
N ALA A 27 -9.68 -0.79 -3.66
CA ALA A 27 -8.92 0.15 -2.84
C ALA A 27 -7.44 0.18 -3.24
N VAL A 28 -6.82 -0.98 -3.51
CA VAL A 28 -5.44 -1.06 -4.02
C VAL A 28 -5.27 -0.20 -5.28
N ARG A 29 -6.16 -0.37 -6.28
CA ARG A 29 -6.09 0.43 -7.52
C ARG A 29 -6.32 1.91 -7.28
N ALA A 30 -7.24 2.27 -6.38
CA ALA A 30 -7.52 3.67 -6.06
C ALA A 30 -6.31 4.37 -5.42
N GLU A 31 -5.66 3.72 -4.46
CA GLU A 31 -4.46 4.26 -3.79
C GLU A 31 -3.28 4.37 -4.78
N LEU A 32 -3.07 3.36 -5.64
CA LEU A 32 -2.05 3.43 -6.68
C LEU A 32 -2.33 4.56 -7.69
N ALA A 33 -3.59 4.76 -8.09
CA ALA A 33 -3.99 5.87 -8.94
C ALA A 33 -3.84 7.25 -8.27
N ALA A 34 -3.93 7.30 -6.94
CA ALA A 34 -3.67 8.49 -6.14
C ALA A 34 -2.15 8.78 -5.97
N GLY A 35 -1.28 7.93 -6.49
CA GLY A 35 0.18 8.09 -6.41
C GLY A 35 0.79 7.48 -5.14
N ALA A 36 0.10 6.54 -4.48
CA ALA A 36 0.68 5.80 -3.38
C ALA A 36 1.97 5.09 -3.82
N ASN A 37 2.97 5.08 -2.93
CA ASN A 37 4.23 4.40 -3.20
C ASN A 37 4.02 2.87 -3.06
N ILE A 38 4.02 2.16 -4.18
CA ILE A 38 3.85 0.70 -4.21
C ILE A 38 4.93 -0.06 -3.43
N ASN A 39 6.12 0.53 -3.27
CA ASN A 39 7.24 -0.04 -2.53
C ASN A 39 7.28 0.39 -1.07
N GLU A 40 6.28 1.14 -0.60
CA GLU A 40 6.15 1.45 0.81
C GLU A 40 6.02 0.18 1.64
N ALA A 41 6.67 0.18 2.80
CA ALA A 41 6.68 -0.93 3.72
C ALA A 41 6.31 -0.46 5.12
N ASP A 42 5.68 -1.35 5.88
CA ASP A 42 5.38 -1.10 7.29
C ASP A 42 6.66 -1.08 8.16
N GLY A 43 6.48 -0.87 9.47
CA GLY A 43 7.59 -0.87 10.43
C GLY A 43 8.36 -2.19 10.55
N GLY A 44 7.85 -3.28 9.96
CA GLY A 44 8.52 -4.58 9.86
C GLY A 44 9.19 -4.83 8.51
N GLY A 45 9.12 -3.89 7.55
CA GLY A 45 9.64 -4.07 6.20
C GLY A 45 8.70 -4.83 5.26
N TRP A 46 7.42 -4.99 5.62
CA TRP A 46 6.43 -5.68 4.79
C TRP A 46 5.75 -4.68 3.86
N SER A 47 5.80 -4.93 2.55
CA SER A 47 5.13 -4.12 1.54
C SER A 47 3.72 -4.62 1.31
N ALA A 48 2.95 -3.88 0.51
CA ALA A 48 1.60 -4.27 0.12
C ALA A 48 1.59 -5.68 -0.51
N LEU A 49 2.58 -5.98 -1.35
CA LEU A 49 2.69 -7.30 -1.99
C LEU A 49 3.00 -8.41 -0.97
N HIS A 50 3.86 -8.14 0.01
CA HIS A 50 4.15 -9.11 1.09
C HIS A 50 2.88 -9.44 1.89
N LEU A 51 2.09 -8.42 2.26
CA LEU A 51 0.86 -8.60 3.04
C LEU A 51 -0.24 -9.32 2.23
N ALA A 52 -0.42 -8.96 0.96
CA ALA A 52 -1.39 -9.62 0.09
C ALA A 52 -1.02 -11.10 -0.16
N ALA A 53 0.27 -11.39 -0.38
CA ALA A 53 0.74 -12.76 -0.58
C ALA A 53 0.63 -13.60 0.70
N LEU A 54 1.03 -13.06 1.85
CA LEU A 54 0.95 -13.73 3.15
C LEU A 54 -0.50 -14.15 3.49
N ASN A 55 -1.46 -13.28 3.18
CA ASN A 55 -2.88 -13.49 3.47
C ASN A 55 -3.66 -14.17 2.33
N ALA A 56 -2.97 -14.68 1.30
CA ALA A 56 -3.57 -15.30 0.12
C ALA A 56 -4.63 -14.43 -0.59
N ARG A 57 -4.41 -13.12 -0.65
CA ARG A 57 -5.29 -12.14 -1.29
C ARG A 57 -5.03 -12.04 -2.77
N THR A 58 -5.40 -13.08 -3.53
CA THR A 58 -5.10 -13.19 -4.98
C THR A 58 -5.50 -11.94 -5.77
N ALA A 59 -6.69 -11.38 -5.55
CA ALA A 59 -7.15 -10.20 -6.27
C ALA A 59 -6.31 -8.95 -6.00
N ALA A 60 -5.83 -8.76 -4.76
CA ALA A 60 -4.93 -7.66 -4.43
C ALA A 60 -3.52 -7.90 -4.99
N VAL A 61 -3.04 -9.14 -4.98
CA VAL A 61 -1.77 -9.52 -5.63
C VAL A 61 -1.82 -9.21 -7.12
N GLU A 62 -2.89 -9.59 -7.82
CA GLU A 62 -3.09 -9.27 -9.23
C GLU A 62 -3.11 -7.76 -9.47
N ALA A 63 -3.87 -7.01 -8.67
CA ALA A 63 -3.94 -5.55 -8.78
C ALA A 63 -2.57 -4.86 -8.56
N LEU A 64 -1.76 -5.37 -7.63
CA LEU A 64 -0.41 -4.86 -7.37
C LEU A 64 0.58 -5.22 -8.48
N ILE A 65 0.49 -6.41 -9.08
CA ILE A 65 1.40 -6.84 -10.15
C ILE A 65 1.06 -6.17 -11.50
N GLU A 66 -0.21 -5.87 -11.75
CA GLU A 66 -0.64 -5.13 -12.94
C GLU A 66 -0.12 -3.69 -13.00
N HIS A 67 0.25 -3.12 -11.84
CA HIS A 67 0.93 -1.83 -11.75
C HIS A 67 2.41 -2.07 -11.43
N PRO A 68 3.27 -2.28 -12.45
CA PRO A 68 4.71 -2.35 -12.22
C PRO A 68 5.21 -1.03 -11.61
N ALA A 69 6.00 -1.17 -10.55
CA ALA A 69 6.66 -0.08 -9.83
C ALA A 69 7.57 0.79 -10.70
#